data_AF-A0A6P7H081-F1
#
_entry.id   AF-A0A6P7H081-F1
#
_cell.length_a   1.000
_cell.length_b   1.000
_cell.length_c   1.000
_cell.angle_alpha   90.00
_cell.angle_beta   90.00
_cell.angle_gamma   90.00
#
_symmetry.space_group_name_H-M   'P 1'
#
loop_
_entity.id
_entity.type
_entity.pdbx_description
1 polymer ?
#
loop_
_entity_poly.entity_id
_entity_poly.type
_entity_poly.pdbx_seq_one_letter_code
_entity_poly.pdbx_strand_id
1 'polypeptide(L)'
;MSAQENSNLNQSLAKAIFISGSPLSLVEHPIWIDFFKKLKPSYKFPTRKCVSTTLLDKEYKQMKADLSSNLAIAKNLHLQCDGWSNVRKESIVNFVISKPEPIFVEFLATILPKIYIFSVMAGAIYGKKVL
;
A
#
# COMPACT_ATOMS: atom_id res chain seq x y z
N MET A 1 -30.05 -4.73 11.14
CA MET A 1 -29.03 -4.10 10.28
C MET A 1 -29.44 -4.27 8.84
N SER A 2 -29.42 -3.19 8.07
CA SER A 2 -29.78 -3.24 6.64
C SER A 2 -28.68 -3.93 5.83
N ALA A 3 -29.04 -4.43 4.64
CA ALA A 3 -28.06 -5.01 3.72
C ALA A 3 -26.96 -3.99 3.34
N GLN A 4 -27.35 -2.72 3.18
CA GLN A 4 -26.42 -1.63 2.87
C GLN A 4 -25.45 -1.35 4.02
N GLU A 5 -25.95 -1.28 5.26
CA GLU A 5 -25.10 -1.05 6.44
C GLU A 5 -24.09 -2.20 6.61
N ASN A 6 -24.51 -3.46 6.41
CA ASN A 6 -23.60 -4.60 6.48
C ASN A 6 -22.56 -4.59 5.36
N SER A 7 -22.95 -4.18 4.15
CA SER A 7 -22.03 -4.04 3.01
C SER A 7 -20.96 -2.98 3.28
N ASN A 8 -21.35 -1.84 3.85
CA ASN A 8 -20.42 -0.77 4.23
C ASN A 8 -19.43 -1.25 5.30
N LEU A 9 -19.91 -1.96 6.33
CA LEU A 9 -19.04 -2.54 7.36
C LEU A 9 -18.06 -3.57 6.79
N ASN A 10 -18.52 -4.45 5.88
CA ASN A 10 -17.65 -5.40 5.20
C ASN A 10 -16.56 -4.71 4.40
N GLN A 11 -16.89 -3.61 3.71
CA GLN A 11 -15.93 -2.84 2.94
C GLN A 11 -14.89 -2.17 3.86
N SER A 12 -15.32 -1.56 4.96
CA SER A 12 -14.41 -0.98 5.96
C SER A 12 -13.49 -2.03 6.59
N LEU A 13 -14.02 -3.20 6.96
CA LEU A 13 -13.24 -4.30 7.51
C LEU A 13 -12.21 -4.82 6.50
N ALA A 14 -12.61 -5.04 5.25
CA ALA A 14 -11.70 -5.48 4.19
C ALA A 14 -10.59 -4.46 3.95
N LYS A 15 -10.93 -3.17 3.88
CA LYS A 15 -9.94 -2.10 3.73
C LYS A 15 -8.94 -2.07 4.88
N ALA A 16 -9.41 -2.22 6.13
CA ALA A 16 -8.53 -2.32 7.29
C ALA A 16 -7.57 -3.51 7.15
N ILE A 17 -8.07 -4.69 6.77
CA ILE A 17 -7.27 -5.89 6.55
C ILE A 17 -6.18 -5.66 5.48
N PHE A 18 -6.54 -5.07 4.34
CA PHE A 18 -5.59 -4.83 3.24
C PHE A 18 -4.51 -3.82 3.61
N ILE A 19 -4.89 -2.70 4.24
CA ILE A 19 -3.94 -1.62 4.57
C ILE A 19 -3.01 -2.03 5.71
N SER A 20 -3.51 -2.77 6.71
CA SER A 20 -2.69 -3.21 7.84
C SER A 20 -1.88 -4.47 7.55
N GLY A 21 -2.04 -5.10 6.37
CA GLY A 21 -1.41 -6.39 6.06
C GLY A 21 -1.90 -7.54 6.94
N SER A 22 -3.11 -7.45 7.47
CA SER A 22 -3.66 -8.50 8.33
C SER A 22 -4.00 -9.78 7.55
N PRO A 23 -3.96 -10.96 8.18
CA PRO A 23 -4.36 -12.20 7.54
C PRO A 23 -5.83 -12.17 7.09
N LEU A 24 -6.12 -12.63 5.86
CA LEU A 24 -7.50 -12.73 5.36
C LEU A 24 -8.37 -13.69 6.18
N SER A 25 -7.75 -14.67 6.85
CA SER A 25 -8.42 -15.62 7.75
C SER A 25 -8.99 -14.95 9.01
N LEU A 26 -8.64 -13.69 9.30
CA LEU A 26 -9.15 -12.94 10.44
C LEU A 26 -10.68 -12.93 10.48
N VAL A 27 -11.33 -12.83 9.32
CA VAL A 27 -12.81 -12.76 9.21
C VAL A 27 -13.52 -14.09 9.54
N GLU A 28 -12.79 -15.19 9.58
CA GLU A 28 -13.29 -16.53 9.90
C GLU A 28 -12.81 -17.02 11.28
N HIS A 29 -11.93 -16.25 11.95
CA HIS A 29 -11.34 -16.65 13.21
C HIS A 29 -12.32 -16.44 14.38
N PRO A 30 -12.63 -17.48 15.19
CA PRO A 30 -13.69 -17.40 16.21
C PRO A 30 -13.54 -16.26 17.22
N ILE A 31 -12.31 -15.99 17.68
CA ILE A 31 -12.06 -14.90 18.66
C ILE A 31 -12.37 -13.52 18.06
N TRP A 32 -12.02 -13.31 16.79
CA TRP A 32 -12.31 -12.04 16.11
C TRP A 32 -13.80 -11.91 15.87
N ILE A 33 -14.46 -12.98 15.42
CA ILE A 33 -15.91 -13.00 15.26
C ILE A 33 -16.60 -12.66 16.60
N ASP A 34 -16.22 -13.31 17.70
CA ASP A 34 -16.79 -13.05 19.03
C ASP A 34 -16.60 -11.59 19.46
N PHE A 35 -15.39 -11.04 19.30
CA PHE A 35 -15.10 -9.64 19.60
C PHE A 35 -16.03 -8.67 18.87
N PHE A 36 -16.14 -8.80 17.54
CA PHE A 36 -17.01 -7.93 16.75
C PHE A 36 -18.50 -8.20 16.98
N LYS A 37 -18.88 -9.45 17.31
CA LYS A 37 -20.26 -9.79 17.70
C LYS A 37 -20.65 -9.14 19.02
N LYS A 38 -19.72 -8.98 19.97
CA LYS A 38 -19.96 -8.21 21.21
C LYS A 38 -20.17 -6.73 20.91
N LEU A 39 -19.45 -6.16 19.95
CA LEU A 39 -19.63 -4.76 19.51
C LEU A 39 -20.93 -4.55 18.71
N LYS A 40 -21.26 -5.47 17.80
CA LYS A 40 -22.43 -5.40 16.92
C LYS A 40 -22.97 -6.82 16.64
N PRO A 41 -23.91 -7.32 17.46
CA PRO A 41 -24.40 -8.71 17.35
C PRO A 41 -25.03 -9.07 16.00
N SER A 42 -25.68 -8.09 15.35
CA SER A 42 -26.33 -8.27 14.06
C SER A 42 -25.38 -8.30 12.86
N TYR A 43 -24.07 -8.03 13.05
CA TYR A 43 -23.08 -8.00 11.98
C TYR A 43 -22.84 -9.36 11.34
N LYS A 44 -22.97 -9.42 10.01
CA LYS A 44 -22.71 -10.61 9.20
C LYS A 44 -21.35 -10.47 8.56
N PHE A 45 -20.40 -11.25 9.06
CA PHE A 45 -19.04 -11.29 8.54
C PHE A 45 -18.99 -11.71 7.07
N PRO A 46 -18.07 -11.14 6.28
CA PRO A 46 -17.76 -11.66 4.97
C PRO A 46 -16.98 -12.98 5.12
N THR A 47 -17.10 -13.86 4.14
CA THR A 47 -16.22 -15.04 4.06
C THR A 47 -14.83 -14.61 3.59
N ARG A 48 -13.81 -15.40 3.90
CA ARG A 48 -12.44 -15.16 3.41
C ARG A 48 -12.40 -15.07 1.89
N LYS A 49 -13.18 -15.91 1.19
CA LYS A 49 -13.34 -15.87 -0.27
C LYS A 49 -13.90 -14.52 -0.73
N CYS A 50 -14.94 -14.01 -0.08
CA CYS A 50 -15.53 -12.70 -0.42
C CYS A 50 -14.51 -11.56 -0.22
N VAL A 51 -13.70 -11.62 0.85
CA VAL A 51 -12.61 -10.67 1.08
C VAL A 51 -11.56 -10.75 -0.02
N SER A 52 -11.10 -11.96 -0.36
CA SER A 52 -10.01 -12.17 -1.34
C SER A 52 -10.43 -11.98 -2.81
N THR A 53 -11.73 -11.85 -3.09
CA THR A 53 -12.23 -11.64 -4.46
C THR A 53 -13.02 -10.34 -4.54
N THR A 54 -14.31 -10.36 -4.21
CA THR A 54 -15.24 -9.26 -4.47
C THR A 54 -14.84 -7.95 -3.78
N LEU A 55 -14.43 -8.01 -2.52
CA LEU A 55 -14.04 -6.82 -1.77
C LEU A 55 -12.66 -6.32 -2.21
N LEU A 56 -11.72 -7.22 -2.47
CA LEU A 56 -10.40 -6.87 -3.00
C LEU A 56 -10.51 -6.22 -4.38
N ASP A 57 -11.29 -6.78 -5.30
CA ASP A 57 -11.51 -6.23 -6.64
C ASP A 57 -12.16 -4.85 -6.57
N LYS A 58 -13.11 -4.66 -5.65
CA LYS A 58 -13.78 -3.37 -5.44
C LYS A 58 -12.80 -2.31 -4.95
N GLU A 59 -12.01 -2.63 -3.91
CA GLU A 59 -10.99 -1.71 -3.39
C GLU A 59 -9.90 -1.41 -4.42
N TYR A 60 -9.45 -2.43 -5.16
CA TYR A 60 -8.48 -2.25 -6.24
C TYR A 60 -9.01 -1.34 -7.36
N LYS A 61 -10.25 -1.54 -7.81
CA LYS A 61 -10.88 -0.68 -8.83
C LYS A 61 -11.00 0.76 -8.35
N GLN A 62 -11.42 0.97 -7.09
CA GLN A 62 -11.50 2.30 -6.51
C GLN A 62 -10.13 2.96 -6.44
N MET A 63 -9.14 2.27 -5.87
CA MET A 63 -7.76 2.73 -5.78
C MET A 63 -7.19 3.07 -7.16
N LYS A 64 -7.46 2.24 -8.17
CA LYS A 64 -7.00 2.48 -9.54
C LYS A 64 -7.68 3.70 -10.16
N ALA A 65 -8.98 3.90 -9.93
CA ALA A 65 -9.71 5.07 -10.41
C ALA A 65 -9.19 6.36 -9.75
N ASP A 66 -8.98 6.33 -8.44
CA ASP A 66 -8.41 7.43 -7.67
C ASP A 66 -6.99 7.75 -8.15
N LEU A 67 -6.14 6.72 -8.33
CA LEU A 67 -4.79 6.88 -8.88
C LEU A 67 -4.82 7.45 -10.30
N SER A 68 -5.70 6.95 -11.16
CA SER A 68 -5.79 7.39 -12.56
C SER A 68 -6.22 8.86 -12.67
N SER A 69 -7.23 9.26 -11.88
CA SER A 69 -7.66 10.66 -11.81
C SER A 69 -6.57 11.57 -11.25
N ASN A 70 -5.83 11.09 -10.24
CA ASN A 70 -4.72 11.82 -9.65
C ASN A 70 -3.52 11.98 -10.60
N LEU A 71 -3.22 10.96 -11.40
CA LEU A 71 -2.16 11.01 -12.40
C LEU A 71 -2.55 11.86 -13.62
N ALA A 72 -3.83 11.87 -14.01
CA ALA A 72 -4.31 12.65 -15.16
C ALA A 72 -4.10 14.17 -14.99
N ILE A 73 -4.05 14.67 -13.75
CA ILE A 73 -3.82 16.09 -13.45
C ILE A 73 -2.35 16.41 -13.16
N ALA A 74 -1.47 15.41 -13.06
CA ALA A 74 -0.07 15.61 -12.73
C ALA A 74 0.72 16.11 -13.96
N LYS A 75 1.45 17.23 -13.81
CA LYS A 75 2.24 17.81 -14.90
C LYS A 75 3.55 17.08 -15.18
N ASN A 76 4.18 16.56 -14.14
CA ASN A 76 5.46 15.86 -14.21
C ASN A 76 5.34 14.54 -13.48
N LEU A 77 5.93 13.47 -14.01
CA LEU A 77 5.95 12.14 -13.41
C LEU A 77 7.34 11.52 -13.63
N HIS A 78 7.81 10.77 -12.65
CA HIS A 78 9.01 9.94 -12.76
C HIS A 78 8.59 8.47 -12.67
N LEU A 79 9.05 7.65 -13.62
CA LEU A 79 8.82 6.21 -13.63
C LEU A 79 10.15 5.50 -13.32
N GLN A 80 10.18 4.80 -12.21
CA GLN A 80 11.29 3.92 -11.84
C GLN A 80 10.95 2.47 -12.19
N CYS A 81 11.95 1.76 -12.72
CA CYS A 81 11.90 0.34 -12.99
C CYS A 81 13.06 -0.34 -12.28
N ASP A 82 12.80 -1.42 -11.56
CA ASP A 82 13.82 -2.24 -10.89
C ASP A 82 13.51 -3.73 -11.10
N GLY A 83 14.54 -4.55 -11.32
CA GLY A 83 14.41 -5.96 -11.63
C GLY A 83 15.29 -6.84 -10.75
N TRP A 84 14.71 -7.88 -10.16
CA TRP A 84 15.45 -8.91 -9.41
C TRP A 84 14.91 -10.32 -9.67
N SER A 85 15.66 -11.34 -9.27
CA SER A 85 15.15 -12.72 -9.20
C SER A 85 14.86 -13.10 -7.75
N ASN A 86 13.69 -13.68 -7.47
CA ASN A 86 13.34 -14.12 -6.11
C ASN A 86 14.08 -15.42 -5.73
N VAL A 87 13.88 -15.91 -4.50
CA VAL A 87 14.50 -17.16 -4.00
C VAL A 87 14.12 -18.41 -4.81
N ARG A 88 13.06 -18.34 -5.61
CA ARG A 88 12.59 -19.40 -6.53
C ARG A 88 13.14 -19.22 -7.95
N LYS A 89 14.04 -18.27 -8.18
CA LYS A 89 14.59 -17.89 -9.49
C LYS A 89 13.54 -17.35 -10.47
N GLU A 90 12.43 -16.82 -9.96
CA GLU A 90 11.42 -16.14 -10.76
C GLU A 90 11.81 -14.67 -10.92
N SER A 91 11.78 -14.18 -12.16
CA SER A 91 12.07 -12.79 -12.47
C SER A 91 10.91 -11.89 -12.03
N ILE A 92 11.22 -10.83 -11.28
CA ILE A 92 10.28 -9.82 -10.80
C ILE A 92 10.74 -8.47 -11.32
N VAL A 93 9.81 -7.69 -11.88
CA VAL A 93 10.04 -6.31 -12.32
C VAL A 93 9.07 -5.40 -11.59
N ASN A 94 9.61 -4.43 -10.85
CA ASN A 94 8.87 -3.42 -10.12
C ASN A 94 8.76 -2.15 -10.96
N PHE A 95 7.55 -1.62 -11.06
CA PHE A 95 7.29 -0.29 -11.63
C PHE A 95 6.78 0.63 -10.54
N VAL A 96 7.45 1.77 -10.35
CA VAL A 96 7.05 2.78 -9.36
C VAL A 96 6.85 4.11 -10.08
N ILE A 97 5.65 4.66 -9.97
CA ILE A 97 5.33 6.01 -10.47
C ILE A 97 5.43 6.97 -9.29
N SER A 98 6.33 7.94 -9.40
CA SER A 98 6.49 9.02 -8.45
C SER A 98 5.97 10.32 -9.06
N LYS A 99 5.09 10.99 -8.33
CA LYS A 99 4.81 12.41 -8.58
C LYS A 99 5.94 13.25 -8.00
N PRO A 100 6.13 14.49 -8.47
CA PRO A 100 7.21 15.31 -7.99
C PRO A 100 6.94 15.79 -6.57
N GLU A 101 7.91 15.60 -5.67
CA GLU A 101 8.61 16.74 -5.05
C GLU A 101 10.13 16.45 -4.98
N PRO A 102 10.88 16.52 -6.10
CA PRO A 102 12.30 16.26 -6.11
C PRO A 102 13.07 17.56 -6.34
N ILE A 103 13.88 17.96 -5.36
CA ILE A 103 14.96 18.92 -5.55
C ILE A 103 16.25 18.13 -5.75
N PHE A 104 16.90 18.38 -6.87
CA PHE A 104 18.21 17.85 -7.21
C PHE A 104 19.28 18.47 -6.29
N VAL A 105 20.16 17.64 -5.71
CA VAL A 105 21.28 18.10 -4.87
C VAL A 105 22.61 17.91 -5.60
N GLU A 106 23.00 16.68 -5.98
CA GLU A 106 24.22 16.42 -6.77
C GLU A 106 24.25 14.97 -7.33
N PHE A 107 25.05 14.74 -8.37
CA PHE A 107 25.35 13.43 -8.97
C PHE A 107 26.82 13.03 -8.75
N LEU A 108 27.07 11.73 -8.53
CA LEU A 108 28.41 11.13 -8.42
C LEU A 108 28.77 10.28 -9.65
N ALA A 109 29.93 10.57 -10.25
CA ALA A 109 30.46 9.83 -11.39
C ALA A 109 31.04 8.46 -10.95
N THR A 110 30.73 7.41 -11.71
CA THR A 110 31.24 6.04 -11.52
C THR A 110 32.69 5.83 -11.98
N ILE A 111 33.41 6.89 -12.29
CA ILE A 111 34.86 6.85 -12.51
C ILE A 111 35.51 7.73 -11.45
N LEU A 112 36.16 7.11 -10.47
CA LEU A 112 37.16 7.81 -9.67
C LEU A 112 38.53 7.20 -9.98
N PRO A 113 39.48 7.97 -10.57
CA PRO A 113 40.84 7.88 -10.07
C PRO A 113 40.76 8.30 -8.60
N LYS A 114 41.19 7.40 -7.72
CA LYS A 114 41.29 7.57 -6.27
C LYS A 114 41.62 9.02 -5.91
N ILE A 115 40.72 9.69 -5.21
CA ILE A 115 41.00 10.55 -4.05
C ILE A 115 39.66 10.87 -3.36
N TYR A 116 39.66 10.59 -2.06
CA TYR A 116 38.68 10.87 -1.00
C TYR A 116 37.63 11.96 -1.28
N ILE A 117 36.39 11.75 -0.80
CA ILE A 117 35.76 12.64 0.20
C ILE A 117 34.58 11.91 0.88
N PHE A 118 34.62 11.95 2.21
CA PHE A 118 33.61 11.50 3.16
C PHE A 118 32.55 12.58 3.36
N SER A 119 31.32 12.17 3.67
CA SER A 119 30.25 12.93 4.34
C SER A 119 29.56 14.06 3.56
N VAL A 120 28.36 13.78 3.01
CA VAL A 120 27.10 14.55 3.25
C VAL A 120 25.90 13.68 2.81
N MET A 121 25.29 12.88 3.70
CA MET A 121 23.95 12.29 3.47
C MET A 121 23.31 11.86 4.80
N ALA A 122 23.06 12.81 5.70
CA ALA A 122 22.31 12.54 6.95
C ALA A 122 21.16 13.54 7.22
N GLY A 123 21.01 14.60 6.41
CA GLY A 123 20.13 15.72 6.75
C GLY A 123 18.76 15.79 6.06
N ALA A 124 18.52 15.06 4.97
CA ALA A 124 17.38 15.37 4.09
C ALA A 124 16.14 14.45 4.23
N ILE A 125 16.18 13.39 5.05
CA ILE A 125 15.13 12.34 4.99
C ILE A 125 14.22 12.29 6.23
N TYR A 126 14.56 12.90 7.37
CA TYR A 126 13.70 12.90 8.56
C TYR A 126 13.03 14.25 8.83
N GLY A 127 11.99 14.55 8.04
CA GLY A 127 10.94 15.51 8.41
C GLY A 127 9.89 14.88 9.33
N LYS A 128 10.30 14.40 10.52
CA LYS A 128 9.38 14.15 11.64
C LYS A 128 9.51 15.32 12.62
N LYS A 129 8.50 16.19 12.67
CA LYS A 129 8.24 17.00 13.87
C LYS A 129 7.55 16.10 14.89
N VAL A 130 8.28 15.77 15.95
CA VAL A 130 7.72 15.35 17.23
C VAL A 130 7.80 16.59 18.14
N LEU A 131 6.64 17.12 18.50
CA LEU A 131 6.29 17.60 19.84
C LEU A 131 4.83 17.20 20.07
#